data_AF-A0A951A2D2-F1
#
_entry.id   AF-A0A951A2D2-F1
#
_cell.length_a   1.000
_cell.length_b   1.000
_cell.length_c   1.000
_cell.angle_alpha   90.00
_cell.angle_beta   90.00
_cell.angle_gamma   90.00
#
_symmetry.space_group_name_H-M   'P 1'
#
loop_
_entity.id
_entity.type
_entity.pdbx_description
1 polymer ?
#
loop_
_entity_poly.entity_id
_entity_poly.type
_entity_poly.pdbx_seq_one_letter_code
_entity_poly.pdbx_strand_id
1 'polypeptide(L)'
;MASGQRGAEDGDRESRSRTGAVATRAASSGGRDRSPGSARPRARRMLAFSAADNYVRYMALPVRERGLSVDQFQFTRQEFERITPDGLKGTSIDPDLSRFKARGVKLILYHGWTDPLIPPRGTVDYYAAVERAMGSPEHTCDFARLFMFPATIHRGGGGPAPKTSDLIFD
;
A
#
# COMPACT_ATOMS: atom_id res chain seq x y z
N MET A 1 -50.70 35.47 36.01
CA MET A 1 -49.77 36.60 35.79
C MET A 1 -49.43 36.60 34.31
N ALA A 2 -50.09 37.48 33.55
CA ALA A 2 -49.51 38.68 32.90
C ALA A 2 -48.73 38.30 31.60
N SER A 3 -49.25 38.46 30.37
CA SER A 3 -49.63 39.66 29.58
C SER A 3 -48.46 40.37 28.86
N GLY A 4 -48.64 40.69 27.57
CA GLY A 4 -47.86 41.68 26.77
C GLY A 4 -46.93 41.02 25.74
N GLN A 5 -47.09 41.07 24.40
CA GLN A 5 -47.38 42.12 23.40
C GLN A 5 -46.35 43.27 23.28
N ARG A 6 -45.64 43.24 22.13
CA ARG A 6 -45.30 44.30 21.14
C ARG A 6 -44.71 45.67 21.57
N GLY A 7 -43.70 46.09 20.80
CA GLY A 7 -43.27 47.48 20.50
C GLY A 7 -41.84 47.43 19.92
N ALA A 8 -41.58 47.63 18.62
CA ALA A 8 -41.62 48.87 17.80
C ALA A 8 -40.41 49.79 18.04
N GLU A 9 -39.51 49.89 17.04
CA GLU A 9 -39.10 51.12 16.30
C GLU A 9 -37.92 51.82 17.01
N ASP A 10 -36.81 52.23 16.38
CA ASP A 10 -36.54 53.13 15.25
C ASP A 10 -35.06 52.84 14.87
N GLY A 11 -34.51 52.94 13.66
CA GLY A 11 -34.73 53.90 12.59
C GLY A 11 -33.32 54.38 12.19
N ASP A 12 -32.86 54.08 10.97
CA ASP A 12 -32.13 55.11 10.22
C ASP A 12 -32.19 54.89 8.70
N ARG A 13 -32.48 56.01 8.05
CA ARG A 13 -32.58 56.34 6.62
C ARG A 13 -31.16 56.36 6.01
N GLU A 14 -30.84 56.35 4.72
CA GLU A 14 -31.49 56.49 3.41
C GLU A 14 -30.31 56.37 2.41
N SER A 15 -30.41 55.66 1.30
CA SER A 15 -30.41 56.33 0.00
C SER A 15 -30.51 55.30 -1.13
N ARG A 16 -31.39 55.62 -2.08
CA ARG A 16 -31.72 54.85 -3.27
C ARG A 16 -30.66 55.08 -4.34
N SER A 17 -30.35 54.06 -5.13
CA SER A 17 -30.30 54.24 -6.60
C SER A 17 -30.61 52.92 -7.32
N ARG A 18 -31.50 53.05 -8.30
CA ARG A 18 -32.01 52.01 -9.20
C ARG A 18 -30.94 51.68 -10.24
N THR A 19 -30.76 50.40 -10.59
CA THR A 19 -30.67 49.98 -12.00
C THR A 19 -30.97 48.49 -12.12
N GLY A 20 -31.91 48.12 -12.98
CA GLY A 20 -32.19 46.74 -13.35
C GLY A 20 -31.49 46.34 -14.65
N ALA A 21 -31.25 45.03 -14.83
CA ALA A 21 -31.11 44.31 -16.10
C ALA A 21 -30.89 42.81 -15.75
N VAL A 22 -31.92 41.96 -15.80
CA VAL A 22 -32.31 41.12 -16.96
C VAL A 22 -31.12 40.32 -17.53
N ALA A 23 -31.05 39.05 -17.13
CA ALA A 23 -30.20 38.05 -17.76
C ALA A 23 -30.73 37.72 -19.17
N THR A 24 -29.90 37.92 -20.19
CA THR A 24 -30.14 37.43 -21.54
C THR A 24 -29.13 36.34 -21.89
N ARG A 25 -29.68 35.22 -22.36
CA ARG A 25 -28.99 34.10 -22.99
C ARG A 25 -28.70 34.46 -24.44
N ALA A 26 -27.48 34.23 -24.92
CA ALA A 26 -27.17 34.13 -26.34
C ALA A 26 -26.07 33.10 -26.56
N ALA A 27 -26.34 32.18 -27.48
CA ALA A 27 -25.44 31.14 -27.96
C ALA A 27 -24.73 31.58 -29.27
N SER A 28 -23.79 30.74 -29.71
CA SER A 28 -23.00 30.76 -30.97
C SER A 28 -21.72 31.61 -30.89
N SER A 29 -20.55 31.19 -31.40
CA SER A 29 -20.12 30.05 -32.21
C SER A 29 -18.58 30.08 -32.30
N GLY A 30 -17.88 28.94 -32.41
CA GLY A 30 -16.51 28.93 -32.96
C GLY A 30 -15.50 27.99 -32.31
N GLY A 31 -15.49 26.73 -32.75
CA GLY A 31 -14.31 25.89 -33.00
C GLY A 31 -13.09 25.93 -32.08
N ARG A 32 -12.91 24.85 -31.31
CA ARG A 32 -11.69 24.01 -31.36
C ARG A 32 -12.02 22.66 -30.74
N ASP A 33 -12.19 21.66 -31.59
CA ASP A 33 -12.17 20.24 -31.22
C ASP A 33 -10.87 19.95 -30.47
N ARG A 34 -11.01 19.59 -29.19
CA ARG A 34 -9.95 18.97 -28.39
C ARG A 34 -10.52 17.71 -27.77
N SER A 35 -10.67 16.69 -28.59
CA SER A 35 -10.70 15.31 -28.10
C SER A 35 -9.46 15.04 -27.25
N PRO A 36 -9.55 14.76 -25.93
CA PRO A 36 -8.38 14.40 -25.13
C PRO A 36 -8.16 12.89 -25.22
N GLY A 37 -7.61 12.46 -26.36
CA GLY A 37 -6.96 11.17 -26.51
C GLY A 37 -5.45 11.29 -26.25
N SER A 38 -4.95 10.39 -25.40
CA SER A 38 -3.56 9.91 -25.33
C SER A 38 -2.42 10.93 -25.12
N ALA A 39 -2.04 11.10 -23.86
CA ALA A 39 -0.72 10.69 -23.34
C ALA A 39 -0.52 11.34 -21.97
N ARG A 40 -0.88 10.63 -20.90
CA ARG A 40 -0.36 10.97 -19.58
C ARG A 40 1.15 10.77 -19.62
N PRO A 41 1.96 11.69 -19.07
CA PRO A 41 3.41 11.51 -19.04
C PRO A 41 3.70 10.15 -18.41
N ARG A 42 4.53 9.34 -19.07
CA ARG A 42 5.01 8.06 -18.53
C ARG A 42 5.90 8.37 -17.33
N ALA A 43 5.30 8.76 -16.21
CA ALA A 43 5.94 8.72 -14.91
C ALA A 43 6.57 7.34 -14.81
N ARG A 44 7.88 7.26 -14.50
CA ARG A 44 8.55 5.98 -14.30
C ARG A 44 7.68 5.19 -13.32
N ARG A 45 6.98 4.15 -13.80
CA ARG A 45 6.21 3.27 -12.94
C ARG A 45 7.21 2.67 -11.97
N MET A 46 7.08 3.02 -10.70
CA MET A 46 7.96 2.55 -9.63
C MET A 46 8.07 1.02 -9.70
N LEU A 47 9.22 0.45 -9.36
CA LEU A 47 9.42 -1.00 -9.41
C LEU A 47 8.31 -1.76 -8.67
N ALA A 48 7.90 -1.27 -7.50
CA ALA A 48 6.79 -1.79 -6.72
C ALA A 48 5.47 -1.80 -7.50
N PHE A 49 5.16 -0.72 -8.22
CA PHE A 49 3.98 -0.65 -9.08
C PHE A 49 4.04 -1.73 -10.16
N SER A 50 5.16 -1.83 -10.89
CA SER A 50 5.27 -2.79 -12.00
C SER A 50 5.20 -4.24 -11.50
N ALA A 51 5.77 -4.54 -10.33
CA ALA A 51 5.67 -5.85 -9.70
C ALA A 51 4.21 -6.18 -9.33
N ALA A 52 3.52 -5.26 -8.66
CA ALA A 52 2.12 -5.44 -8.27
C ALA A 52 1.19 -5.57 -9.49
N ASP A 53 1.40 -4.74 -10.53
CA ASP A 53 0.58 -4.72 -11.74
C ASP A 53 0.70 -6.03 -12.53
N ASN A 54 1.91 -6.56 -12.66
CA ASN A 54 2.11 -7.87 -13.29
C ASN A 54 1.55 -9.01 -12.44
N TYR A 55 1.66 -8.91 -11.11
CA TYR A 55 1.07 -9.91 -10.21
C TYR A 55 -0.46 -9.95 -10.35
N VAL A 56 -1.15 -8.82 -10.25
CA VAL A 56 -2.62 -8.75 -10.41
C VAL A 56 -3.03 -9.17 -11.82
N ARG A 57 -2.28 -8.75 -12.85
CA ARG A 57 -2.61 -9.07 -14.24
C ARG A 57 -2.45 -10.55 -14.58
N TYR A 58 -1.42 -11.21 -14.05
CA TYR A 58 -1.00 -12.52 -14.54
C TYR A 58 -0.96 -13.65 -13.50
N MET A 59 -0.99 -13.36 -12.20
CA MET A 59 -0.76 -14.38 -11.16
C MET A 59 -1.87 -14.45 -10.10
N ALA A 60 -2.47 -13.32 -9.75
CA ALA A 60 -3.42 -13.20 -8.65
C ALA A 60 -4.79 -13.86 -8.91
N LEU A 61 -5.08 -14.25 -10.15
CA LEU A 61 -6.36 -14.78 -10.58
C LEU A 61 -6.23 -16.00 -11.52
N PRO A 62 -7.29 -16.84 -11.59
CA PRO A 62 -7.36 -17.92 -12.56
C PRO A 62 -7.18 -17.38 -13.98
N VAL A 63 -6.59 -18.19 -14.88
CA VAL A 63 -6.25 -17.77 -16.26
C VAL A 63 -7.41 -17.09 -16.98
N ARG A 64 -8.64 -17.56 -16.76
CA ARG A 64 -9.89 -17.06 -17.35
C ARG A 64 -10.33 -15.66 -16.89
N GLU A 65 -9.78 -15.16 -15.79
CA GLU A 65 -10.17 -13.90 -15.13
C GLU A 65 -9.01 -12.86 -15.12
N ARG A 66 -7.94 -13.14 -15.87
CA ARG A 66 -6.73 -12.29 -15.95
C ARG A 66 -6.96 -11.03 -16.80
N GLY A 67 -6.10 -10.04 -16.60
CA GLY A 67 -6.13 -8.77 -17.36
C GLY A 67 -6.32 -7.51 -16.51
N LEU A 68 -6.64 -7.65 -15.22
CA LEU A 68 -6.77 -6.53 -14.30
C LEU A 68 -5.46 -5.76 -14.14
N SER A 69 -5.54 -4.43 -14.18
CA SER A 69 -4.46 -3.53 -13.77
C SER A 69 -4.55 -3.24 -12.29
N VAL A 70 -3.42 -2.98 -11.62
CA VAL A 70 -3.44 -2.46 -10.24
C VAL A 70 -4.20 -1.13 -10.15
N ASP A 71 -4.19 -0.32 -11.20
CA ASP A 71 -4.96 0.94 -11.25
C ASP A 71 -6.49 0.73 -11.19
N GLN A 72 -6.96 -0.50 -11.46
CA GLN A 72 -8.37 -0.89 -11.44
C GLN A 72 -8.71 -1.75 -10.22
N PHE A 73 -7.70 -2.22 -9.49
CA PHE A 73 -7.86 -3.09 -8.34
C PHE A 73 -8.36 -2.29 -7.13
N GLN A 74 -9.36 -2.81 -6.44
CA GLN A 74 -9.87 -2.20 -5.21
C GLN A 74 -9.20 -2.85 -4.00
N PHE A 75 -8.63 -2.04 -3.12
CA PHE A 75 -7.99 -2.52 -1.88
C PHE A 75 -9.02 -2.79 -0.78
N THR A 76 -9.87 -3.80 -1.02
CA THR A 76 -10.91 -4.24 -0.09
C THR A 76 -10.61 -5.64 0.43
N ARG A 77 -11.23 -6.00 1.57
CA ARG A 77 -11.18 -7.38 2.10
C ARG A 77 -11.69 -8.40 1.09
N GLN A 78 -12.79 -8.08 0.40
CA GLN A 78 -13.39 -8.96 -0.59
C GLN A 78 -12.41 -9.25 -1.73
N GLU A 79 -11.75 -8.23 -2.28
CA GLU A 79 -10.76 -8.42 -3.34
C GLU A 79 -9.52 -9.17 -2.84
N PHE A 80 -9.09 -8.92 -1.60
CA PHE A 80 -8.03 -9.68 -0.96
C PHE A 80 -8.38 -11.17 -0.87
N GLU A 81 -9.57 -11.50 -0.37
CA GLU A 81 -10.07 -12.88 -0.28
C GLU A 81 -10.20 -13.52 -1.67
N ARG A 82 -10.58 -12.74 -2.69
CA ARG A 82 -10.69 -13.21 -4.08
C ARG A 82 -9.35 -13.63 -4.68
N ILE A 83 -8.28 -12.88 -4.44
CA ILE A 83 -6.95 -13.16 -5.02
C ILE A 83 -6.10 -14.13 -4.19
N THR A 84 -6.43 -14.32 -2.91
CA THR A 84 -5.61 -15.10 -1.97
C THR A 84 -5.42 -16.57 -2.40
N PRO A 85 -6.45 -17.32 -2.84
CA PRO A 85 -6.29 -18.74 -3.17
C PRO A 85 -5.25 -19.03 -4.25
N ASP A 86 -5.18 -18.20 -5.30
CA ASP A 86 -4.14 -18.32 -6.33
C ASP A 86 -2.84 -17.68 -5.90
N GLY A 87 -2.91 -16.55 -5.20
CA GLY A 87 -1.74 -15.84 -4.68
C GLY A 87 -0.86 -16.67 -3.76
N LEU A 88 -1.46 -17.48 -2.89
CA LEU A 88 -0.74 -18.33 -1.95
C LEU A 88 0.04 -19.47 -2.61
N LYS A 89 -0.27 -19.85 -3.85
CA LYS A 89 0.39 -21.00 -4.51
C LYS A 89 1.87 -20.77 -4.79
N GLY A 90 2.30 -19.50 -4.84
CA GLY A 90 3.69 -19.10 -5.11
C GLY A 90 4.40 -18.47 -3.91
N THR A 91 3.86 -18.57 -2.70
CA THR A 91 4.46 -17.95 -1.52
C THR A 91 5.36 -18.93 -0.75
N SER A 92 6.39 -18.38 -0.12
CA SER A 92 7.32 -19.12 0.74
C SER A 92 7.09 -18.73 2.20
N ILE A 93 5.86 -18.92 2.70
CA ILE A 93 5.42 -18.44 4.02
C ILE A 93 5.03 -19.56 4.99
N ASP A 94 5.29 -20.83 4.65
CA ASP A 94 5.05 -21.96 5.54
C ASP A 94 5.94 -21.83 6.79
N PRO A 95 5.37 -21.64 7.99
CA PRO A 95 6.16 -21.49 9.20
C PRO A 95 6.64 -22.82 9.79
N ASP A 96 6.10 -23.96 9.35
CA ASP A 96 6.53 -25.28 9.83
C ASP A 96 7.84 -25.70 9.15
N LEU A 97 8.93 -25.51 9.89
CA LEU A 97 10.27 -25.87 9.45
C LEU A 97 10.76 -27.19 10.07
N SER A 98 9.87 -28.04 10.60
CA SER A 98 10.22 -29.32 11.25
C SER A 98 11.07 -30.22 10.36
N ARG A 99 10.71 -30.36 9.08
CA ARG A 99 11.47 -31.14 8.10
C ARG A 99 12.84 -30.55 7.79
N PHE A 100 12.98 -29.23 7.87
CA PHE A 100 14.26 -28.52 7.68
C PHE A 100 15.17 -28.74 8.89
N LYS A 101 14.63 -28.57 10.10
CA LYS A 101 15.31 -28.85 11.38
C LYS A 101 15.76 -30.31 11.47
N ALA A 102 14.91 -31.27 11.11
CA ALA A 102 15.21 -32.71 11.16
C ALA A 102 16.39 -33.13 10.26
N ARG A 103 16.71 -32.34 9.22
CA ARG A 103 17.88 -32.56 8.36
C ARG A 103 19.17 -31.94 8.90
N GLY A 104 19.13 -31.32 10.08
CA GLY A 104 20.28 -30.65 10.69
C GLY A 104 20.66 -29.33 10.02
N VAL A 105 19.81 -28.77 9.14
CA VAL A 105 20.11 -27.54 8.41
C VAL A 105 19.89 -26.32 9.31
N LYS A 106 20.74 -25.31 9.13
CA LYS A 106 20.65 -24.01 9.81
C LYS A 106 20.12 -22.94 8.86
N LEU A 107 19.30 -22.04 9.37
CA LEU A 107 18.69 -20.93 8.65
C LEU A 107 19.13 -19.60 9.27
N ILE A 108 19.64 -18.72 8.44
CA ILE A 108 19.92 -17.34 8.81
C ILE A 108 19.01 -16.45 7.98
N LEU A 109 18.16 -15.70 8.67
CA LEU A 109 17.33 -14.66 8.10
C LEU A 109 17.96 -13.31 8.44
N TYR A 110 17.99 -12.39 7.49
CA TYR A 110 18.34 -11.02 7.77
C TYR A 110 17.48 -10.03 6.99
N HIS A 111 17.28 -8.85 7.56
CA HIS A 111 16.59 -7.76 6.89
C HIS A 111 17.08 -6.41 7.42
N GLY A 112 17.16 -5.42 6.54
CA GLY A 112 17.40 -4.03 6.93
C GLY A 112 16.14 -3.32 7.39
N TRP A 113 16.21 -2.58 8.51
CA TRP A 113 15.09 -1.79 9.03
C TRP A 113 14.65 -0.66 8.11
N THR A 114 15.54 -0.19 7.23
CA THR A 114 15.28 0.93 6.32
C THR A 114 15.10 0.48 4.88
N ASP A 115 14.78 -0.79 4.63
CA ASP A 115 14.47 -1.27 3.27
C ASP A 115 13.20 -0.56 2.73
N PRO A 116 13.31 0.30 1.70
CA PRO A 116 12.17 1.02 1.15
C PRO A 116 11.40 0.19 0.11
N LEU A 117 11.95 -0.95 -0.34
CA LEU A 117 11.39 -1.78 -1.40
C LEU A 117 10.58 -2.94 -0.82
N ILE A 118 11.10 -3.63 0.19
CA ILE A 118 10.43 -4.74 0.88
C ILE A 118 10.26 -4.38 2.35
N PRO A 119 9.02 -4.19 2.84
CA PRO A 119 8.82 -3.80 4.24
C PRO A 119 9.36 -4.86 5.23
N PRO A 120 10.25 -4.48 6.17
CA PRO A 120 10.89 -5.44 7.08
C PRO A 120 9.90 -6.12 8.05
N ARG A 121 8.74 -5.49 8.29
CA ARG A 121 7.70 -6.03 9.18
C ARG A 121 7.25 -7.43 8.76
N GLY A 122 7.17 -7.71 7.45
CA GLY A 122 6.77 -9.04 6.97
C GLY A 122 7.76 -10.14 7.38
N THR A 123 9.06 -9.85 7.44
CA THR A 123 10.07 -10.81 7.90
C THR A 123 9.98 -11.03 9.41
N VAL A 124 9.72 -9.98 10.19
CA VAL A 124 9.51 -10.09 11.64
C VAL A 124 8.27 -10.94 11.94
N ASP A 125 7.16 -10.66 11.26
CA ASP A 125 5.90 -11.39 11.45
C ASP A 125 6.04 -12.86 11.03
N TYR A 126 6.79 -13.16 9.96
CA TYR A 126 7.10 -14.52 9.53
C TYR A 126 7.96 -15.27 10.57
N TYR A 127 9.04 -14.66 11.07
CA TYR A 127 9.89 -15.29 12.08
C TYR A 127 9.09 -15.59 13.36
N ALA A 128 8.23 -14.66 13.80
CA ALA A 128 7.33 -14.91 14.93
C ALA A 128 6.33 -16.05 14.64
N ALA A 129 5.91 -16.24 13.38
CA ALA A 129 5.07 -17.38 12.99
C ALA A 129 5.84 -18.70 13.05
N VAL A 130 7.11 -18.71 12.62
CA VAL A 130 8.02 -19.86 12.78
C VAL A 130 8.19 -20.21 14.25
N GLU A 131 8.46 -19.24 15.13
CA GLU A 131 8.61 -19.48 16.58
C GLU A 131 7.38 -20.17 17.18
N ARG A 132 6.18 -19.72 16.78
CA ARG A 132 4.92 -20.35 17.20
C ARG A 132 4.76 -21.77 16.64
N ALA A 133 5.07 -21.98 15.36
CA ALA A 133 4.93 -23.30 14.72
C ALA A 133 5.96 -24.33 15.24
N MET A 134 7.14 -23.86 15.63
CA MET A 134 8.25 -24.68 16.13
C MET A 134 8.22 -24.89 17.66
N GLY A 135 7.24 -24.30 18.34
CA GLY A 135 6.92 -24.53 19.75
C GLY A 135 7.44 -23.46 20.70
N SER A 136 8.58 -22.82 20.41
CA SER A 136 9.08 -21.67 21.19
C SER A 136 10.22 -20.92 20.47
N PRO A 137 10.52 -19.67 20.89
CA PRO A 137 11.73 -18.95 20.47
C PRO A 137 13.02 -19.73 20.75
N GLU A 138 13.12 -20.41 21.90
CA GLU A 138 14.31 -21.17 22.29
C GLU A 138 14.55 -22.34 21.32
N HIS A 139 13.51 -23.12 21.03
CA HIS A 139 13.58 -24.24 20.07
C HIS A 139 13.87 -23.81 18.64
N THR A 140 13.49 -22.57 18.31
CA THR A 140 13.72 -21.96 17.00
C THR A 140 15.15 -21.49 16.86
N CYS A 141 15.68 -20.79 17.88
CA CYS A 141 17.05 -20.26 17.92
C CYS A 141 18.14 -21.34 17.77
N ASP A 142 17.83 -22.62 18.04
CA ASP A 142 18.71 -23.77 17.81
C ASP A 142 19.07 -23.98 16.32
N PHE A 143 18.19 -23.56 15.41
CA PHE A 143 18.36 -23.83 13.97
C PHE A 143 18.00 -22.66 13.05
N ALA A 144 17.22 -21.69 13.49
CA ALA A 144 16.83 -20.52 12.71
C ALA A 144 17.03 -19.25 13.55
N ARG A 145 17.68 -18.23 12.99
CA ARG A 145 17.89 -16.93 13.66
C ARG A 145 17.61 -15.78 12.70
N LEU A 146 16.99 -14.72 13.22
CA LEU A 146 16.72 -13.48 12.50
C LEU A 146 17.63 -12.34 12.98
N PHE A 147 18.35 -11.72 12.04
CA PHE A 147 19.21 -10.55 12.29
C PHE A 147 18.66 -9.31 11.61
N MET A 148 18.26 -8.32 12.41
CA MET A 148 17.72 -7.06 11.90
C MET A 148 18.79 -5.98 11.92
N PHE A 149 19.16 -5.46 10.75
CA PHE A 149 20.21 -4.47 10.63
C PHE A 149 19.64 -3.03 10.63
N PRO A 150 20.07 -2.16 11.55
CA PRO A 150 19.67 -0.75 11.53
C PRO A 150 20.25 -0.04 10.31
N ALA A 151 19.53 0.96 9.80
CA ALA A 151 19.95 1.84 8.69
C ALA A 151 20.42 1.13 7.40
N THR A 152 20.09 -0.15 7.25
CA THR A 152 20.40 -0.98 6.09
C THR A 152 19.22 -0.96 5.14
N ILE A 153 19.44 -0.62 3.87
CA ILE A 153 18.38 -0.64 2.85
C ILE A 153 18.38 -1.99 2.11
N HIS A 154 17.60 -2.10 1.04
CA HIS A 154 17.46 -3.32 0.25
C HIS A 154 18.80 -3.99 -0.08
N ARG A 155 18.93 -5.26 0.34
CA ARG A 155 20.11 -6.12 0.15
C ARG A 155 21.43 -5.60 0.76
N GLY A 156 21.38 -4.66 1.69
CA GLY A 156 22.60 -4.02 2.19
C GLY A 156 23.22 -3.01 1.23
N GLY A 157 22.48 -2.63 0.17
CA GLY A 157 22.81 -1.47 -0.67
C GLY A 157 22.87 -0.18 0.16
N GLY A 158 23.34 0.91 -0.43
CA GLY A 158 23.70 2.15 0.26
C GLY A 158 22.73 2.68 1.34
N GLY A 159 23.26 2.78 2.55
CA GLY A 159 22.79 3.53 3.72
C GLY A 159 24.00 3.78 4.64
N PRO A 160 23.88 4.47 5.78
CA PRO A 160 25.01 4.67 6.70
C PRO A 160 25.43 3.39 7.45
N ALA A 161 24.79 2.25 7.19
CA ALA A 161 25.07 0.97 7.81
C ALA A 161 26.39 0.31 7.33
N PRO A 162 26.94 -0.64 8.11
CA PRO A 162 28.07 -1.46 7.70
C PRO A 162 27.78 -2.21 6.38
N LYS A 163 28.75 -2.18 5.46
CA LYS A 163 28.62 -2.79 4.12
C LYS A 163 28.90 -4.30 4.10
N THR A 164 29.41 -4.84 5.20
CA THR A 164 29.82 -6.24 5.33
C THR A 164 29.37 -6.76 6.68
N SER A 165 28.89 -8.00 6.70
CA SER A 165 28.61 -8.76 7.92
C SER A 165 29.11 -10.19 7.70
N ASP A 166 29.73 -10.76 8.73
CA ASP A 166 29.97 -12.19 8.79
C ASP A 166 28.84 -12.81 9.60
N LEU A 167 28.00 -13.58 8.92
CA LEU A 167 26.85 -14.26 9.51
C LEU A 167 27.14 -15.76 9.71
N ILE A 168 28.31 -16.25 9.31
CA ILE A 168 28.67 -17.64 9.57
C ILE A 168 29.11 -17.70 11.03
N PHE A 169 28.26 -18.31 11.86
CA PHE A 169 28.57 -18.61 13.25
C PHE A 169 29.06 -20.06 13.32
N ASP A 170 30.08 -20.30 14.14
CA ASP A 170 30.68 -21.59 14.47
C ASP A 170 29.81 -22.45 15.40
#